data_AF-A0A4Y3JM39-F1
#
_entry.id   AF-A0A4Y3JM39-F1
#
_cell.length_a   1.000
_cell.length_b   1.000
_cell.length_c   1.000
_cell.angle_alpha   90.00
_cell.angle_beta   90.00
_cell.angle_gamma   90.00
#
_symmetry.space_group_name_H-M   'P 1'
#
loop_
_entity.id
_entity.type
_entity.pdbx_description
1 polymer ?
#
loop_
_entity_poly.entity_id
_entity_poly.type
_entity_poly.pdbx_seq_one_letter_code
_entity_poly.pdbx_strand_id
1 'polypeptide(L)'
;MKKRILLTMGLAFLLAGCTNGNDPRKESTKETAKTTIATTTTTSTESKSTATSTETVDTSTSSESSKTTETTQTSTSSSSVEASSSSSESSEQVEQTLWNADKAAQLEAFMTTWGQTMGQQYKSYTNQMSVDLYGLKVPQAILNGEWKMAIGGVPVSAEWSESGTGQADYQITAVYSDAETEPYLKKHVYLFGFQQNQPKVLVTQQNQGNPDNYLYFNETANNELKNGFNQIIYG
;
A
#
# COMPACT_ATOMS: atom_id res chain seq x y z
N MET A 1 49.39 -25.32 14.64
CA MET A 1 50.82 -24.96 14.79
C MET A 1 50.97 -23.43 14.63
N LYS A 2 52.15 -22.88 14.96
CA LYS A 2 52.64 -21.48 14.86
C LYS A 2 51.75 -20.40 14.16
N LYS A 3 51.52 -19.29 14.88
CA LYS A 3 50.88 -18.03 14.42
C LYS A 3 51.69 -17.28 13.34
N ARG A 4 51.01 -16.53 12.45
CA ARG A 4 51.40 -15.22 11.86
C ARG A 4 50.10 -14.44 11.58
N ILE A 5 49.78 -13.32 12.25
CA ILE A 5 50.34 -11.94 12.29
C ILE A 5 49.47 -10.99 11.44
N LEU A 6 49.03 -9.88 12.06
CA LEU A 6 48.28 -8.80 11.39
C LEU A 6 49.22 -7.96 10.52
N LEU A 7 48.66 -7.27 9.53
CA LEU A 7 49.13 -5.91 9.20
C LEU A 7 47.93 -4.99 9.00
N THR A 8 47.77 -4.02 9.89
CA THR A 8 46.85 -2.88 9.73
C THR A 8 47.54 -1.80 8.91
N MET A 9 46.87 -1.24 7.90
CA MET A 9 47.28 0.04 7.31
C MET A 9 46.05 0.91 7.07
N GLY A 10 45.73 1.75 8.04
CA GLY A 10 44.74 2.81 7.87
C GLY A 10 45.37 3.98 7.11
N LEU A 11 44.58 4.62 6.24
CA LEU A 11 45.01 5.79 5.46
C LEU A 11 43.96 6.90 5.58
N ALA A 12 43.95 7.56 6.73
CA ALA A 12 43.13 8.75 6.95
C ALA A 12 43.81 9.95 6.26
N PHE A 13 43.27 10.38 5.11
CA PHE A 13 43.67 11.64 4.50
C PHE A 13 42.98 12.84 5.15
N LEU A 14 43.73 13.92 5.32
CA LEU A 14 43.33 15.08 6.12
C LEU A 14 42.42 16.04 5.36
N LEU A 15 41.65 16.80 6.14
CA LEU A 15 40.77 17.87 5.68
C LEU A 15 41.56 19.01 5.02
N ALA A 16 41.04 19.53 3.90
CA ALA A 16 41.38 20.84 3.37
C ALA A 16 40.06 21.56 3.02
N GLY A 17 39.59 22.41 3.92
CA GLY A 17 38.41 23.26 3.70
C GLY A 17 38.84 24.62 3.16
N CYS A 18 38.18 25.09 2.10
CA CYS A 18 38.27 26.46 1.62
C CYS A 18 36.94 27.19 1.89
N THR A 19 37.02 28.41 2.43
CA THR A 19 35.85 29.17 2.90
C THR A 19 35.69 30.50 2.16
N ASN A 20 34.43 30.95 2.08
CA ASN A 20 33.96 32.30 1.73
C ASN A 20 34.19 32.83 0.30
N GLY A 21 33.19 33.59 -0.17
CA GLY A 21 33.23 34.31 -1.45
C GLY A 21 31.82 34.55 -2.00
N ASN A 22 31.06 35.47 -1.40
CA ASN A 22 29.70 35.80 -1.85
C ASN A 22 29.68 37.00 -2.84
N ASP A 23 28.57 37.08 -3.57
CA ASP A 23 28.03 38.19 -4.39
C ASP A 23 28.33 38.24 -5.90
N PRO A 24 27.28 38.44 -6.74
CA PRO A 24 27.40 38.51 -8.19
C PRO A 24 27.46 39.94 -8.73
N ARG A 25 28.07 40.14 -9.91
CA ARG A 25 27.80 41.32 -10.74
C ARG A 25 27.91 41.02 -12.24
N LYS A 26 27.05 41.70 -13.02
CA LYS A 26 27.16 41.90 -14.47
C LYS A 26 28.46 42.71 -14.76
N GLU A 27 28.99 42.82 -15.97
CA GLU A 27 28.30 43.07 -17.25
C GLU A 27 29.32 43.05 -18.43
N SER A 28 28.82 42.96 -19.68
CA SER A 28 29.39 43.62 -20.88
C SER A 28 30.78 43.19 -21.42
N THR A 29 31.06 43.19 -22.74
CA THR A 29 30.23 43.17 -23.98
C THR A 29 31.13 42.80 -25.19
N LYS A 30 30.55 42.66 -26.40
CA LYS A 30 31.20 42.71 -27.75
C LYS A 30 32.08 41.47 -28.13
N GLU A 31 32.32 41.09 -29.40
CA GLU A 31 31.76 41.37 -30.75
C GLU A 31 32.32 40.28 -31.74
N THR A 32 31.85 39.98 -32.96
CA THR A 32 30.59 40.24 -33.70
C THR A 32 30.51 39.34 -34.96
N ALA A 33 29.32 39.28 -35.60
CA ALA A 33 29.04 38.91 -37.00
C ALA A 33 29.08 37.43 -37.47
N LYS A 34 28.30 37.04 -38.50
CA LYS A 34 27.01 37.56 -39.07
C LYS A 34 26.49 36.61 -40.18
N THR A 35 25.15 36.43 -40.27
CA THR A 35 24.28 36.15 -41.46
C THR A 35 22.99 35.47 -40.94
N THR A 36 21.75 36.00 -40.89
CA THR A 36 20.97 37.00 -41.70
C THR A 36 20.48 36.40 -43.04
N ILE A 37 19.20 36.32 -43.46
CA ILE A 37 17.85 36.88 -43.12
C ILE A 37 16.80 35.72 -43.23
N ALA A 38 15.49 35.79 -42.97
CA ALA A 38 14.48 36.77 -42.47
C ALA A 38 13.32 35.95 -41.79
N THR A 39 12.36 36.42 -40.99
CA THR A 39 11.80 37.75 -40.62
C THR A 39 10.53 38.21 -41.37
N THR A 40 9.34 37.91 -40.81
CA THR A 40 8.09 38.68 -40.98
C THR A 40 7.37 38.83 -39.62
N THR A 41 6.64 39.92 -39.40
CA THR A 41 6.15 40.35 -38.09
C THR A 41 4.75 40.95 -38.17
N THR A 42 3.85 40.61 -37.22
CA THR A 42 2.69 41.47 -36.90
C THR A 42 2.26 41.34 -35.44
N THR A 43 1.90 42.48 -34.85
CA THR A 43 1.30 42.66 -33.52
C THR A 43 0.02 43.48 -33.70
N SER A 44 -1.01 43.31 -32.84
CA SER A 44 -1.80 44.42 -32.21
C SER A 44 -3.23 44.04 -31.74
N THR A 45 -3.43 44.20 -30.43
CA THR A 45 -4.58 44.84 -29.73
C THR A 45 -6.05 44.72 -30.21
N GLU A 46 -6.85 44.06 -29.36
CA GLU A 46 -7.95 44.65 -28.55
C GLU A 46 -9.32 45.07 -29.18
N SER A 47 -10.36 45.01 -28.32
CA SER A 47 -11.70 45.65 -28.42
C SER A 47 -12.73 45.03 -29.40
N LYS A 48 -14.06 45.09 -29.18
CA LYS A 48 -14.92 45.38 -28.00
C LYS A 48 -16.42 45.13 -28.36
N SER A 49 -17.28 44.95 -27.35
CA SER A 49 -18.76 45.17 -27.32
C SER A 49 -19.68 43.96 -27.54
N THR A 50 -20.97 43.92 -27.11
CA THR A 50 -21.68 44.36 -25.87
C THR A 50 -23.16 43.95 -25.94
N ALA A 51 -23.69 43.26 -24.93
CA ALA A 51 -25.08 43.28 -24.42
C ALA A 51 -25.12 42.38 -23.15
N THR A 52 -25.64 42.70 -21.95
CA THR A 52 -26.76 43.56 -21.49
C THR A 52 -28.12 42.93 -21.79
N SER A 53 -29.04 42.66 -20.84
CA SER A 53 -29.27 43.16 -19.46
C SER A 53 -29.12 42.03 -18.39
N THR A 54 -28.96 42.18 -17.06
CA THR A 54 -29.72 42.90 -15.99
C THR A 54 -31.23 42.59 -16.00
N GLU A 55 -31.90 42.27 -14.89
CA GLU A 55 -31.86 42.86 -13.54
C GLU A 55 -31.85 41.86 -12.34
N THR A 56 -31.77 42.44 -11.14
CA THR A 56 -31.97 41.86 -9.79
C THR A 56 -33.49 41.74 -9.45
N VAL A 57 -34.01 41.28 -8.29
CA VAL A 57 -33.82 41.68 -6.87
C VAL A 57 -34.27 40.56 -5.90
N ASP A 58 -33.77 40.62 -4.67
CA ASP A 58 -33.98 39.80 -3.47
C ASP A 58 -35.45 39.56 -3.04
N THR A 59 -35.71 38.51 -2.23
CA THR A 59 -36.57 38.54 -1.02
C THR A 59 -36.37 37.31 -0.10
N SER A 60 -35.61 37.53 0.97
CA SER A 60 -35.84 37.25 2.41
C SER A 60 -36.83 36.16 2.93
N THR A 61 -36.39 35.49 4.01
CA THR A 61 -37.12 35.18 5.28
C THR A 61 -37.91 33.86 5.48
N SER A 62 -37.23 32.93 6.17
CA SER A 62 -37.62 32.21 7.43
C SER A 62 -38.69 31.10 7.52
N SER A 63 -38.44 30.23 8.53
CA SER A 63 -39.38 29.52 9.43
C SER A 63 -40.28 28.38 8.89
N GLU A 64 -40.71 27.39 9.69
CA GLU A 64 -40.20 26.72 10.92
C GLU A 64 -41.14 25.53 11.25
N SER A 65 -40.66 24.46 11.90
CA SER A 65 -41.49 23.50 12.69
C SER A 65 -42.55 22.66 11.94
N SER A 66 -43.15 21.56 12.46
CA SER A 66 -42.79 20.58 13.52
C SER A 66 -43.75 19.35 13.43
N LYS A 67 -43.89 18.55 14.51
CA LYS A 67 -45.08 17.73 14.88
C LYS A 67 -45.17 16.24 14.47
N THR A 68 -44.41 15.41 15.21
CA THR A 68 -44.89 14.26 16.04
C THR A 68 -46.24 13.56 15.78
N THR A 69 -46.24 12.22 15.72
CA THR A 69 -47.07 11.23 16.49
C THR A 69 -46.78 9.79 15.97
N GLU A 70 -47.19 8.68 16.59
CA GLU A 70 -47.07 8.23 17.99
C GLU A 70 -47.25 6.68 18.03
N THR A 71 -46.89 6.05 19.15
CA THR A 71 -46.91 4.60 19.49
C THR A 71 -48.00 3.68 18.91
N THR A 72 -47.65 2.39 18.73
CA THR A 72 -48.46 1.30 19.31
C THR A 72 -47.59 0.09 19.70
N GLN A 73 -47.97 -0.61 20.77
CA GLN A 73 -47.36 -1.87 21.22
C GLN A 73 -48.36 -3.02 21.05
N THR A 74 -47.90 -4.22 20.71
CA THR A 74 -48.70 -5.46 20.85
C THR A 74 -47.81 -6.61 21.31
N SER A 75 -48.19 -7.25 22.41
CA SER A 75 -47.51 -8.44 22.96
C SER A 75 -48.32 -9.70 22.67
N THR A 76 -47.68 -10.77 22.22
CA THR A 76 -48.30 -12.11 22.11
C THR A 76 -47.33 -13.20 22.58
N SER A 77 -47.63 -13.80 23.73
CA SER A 77 -46.91 -14.94 24.29
C SER A 77 -47.68 -16.23 24.05
N SER A 78 -47.02 -17.36 23.71
CA SER A 78 -47.46 -18.73 24.07
C SER A 78 -46.45 -19.84 23.72
N SER A 79 -46.02 -20.57 24.75
CA SER A 79 -45.71 -22.02 24.81
C SER A 79 -44.99 -22.74 23.63
N SER A 80 -43.70 -23.00 23.84
CA SER A 80 -43.11 -24.33 24.05
C SER A 80 -43.56 -25.56 23.22
N VAL A 81 -42.59 -26.17 22.53
CA VAL A 81 -42.44 -27.64 22.48
C VAL A 81 -40.96 -28.01 22.70
N GLU A 82 -40.68 -28.75 23.77
CA GLU A 82 -39.34 -29.29 24.05
C GLU A 82 -39.17 -30.63 23.32
N ALA A 83 -38.10 -30.77 22.53
CA ALA A 83 -37.74 -32.01 21.84
C ALA A 83 -36.28 -32.35 22.13
N SER A 84 -36.04 -33.06 23.23
CA SER A 84 -34.70 -33.40 23.73
C SER A 84 -33.99 -34.45 22.86
N SER A 85 -33.47 -34.02 21.71
CA SER A 85 -32.60 -34.84 20.85
C SER A 85 -31.19 -34.90 21.44
N SER A 86 -30.87 -36.03 22.09
CA SER A 86 -29.51 -36.33 22.57
C SER A 86 -28.58 -36.62 21.40
N SER A 87 -28.10 -35.58 20.73
CA SER A 87 -27.05 -35.68 19.71
C SER A 87 -25.71 -35.99 20.37
N SER A 88 -25.17 -37.18 20.13
CA SER A 88 -23.81 -37.54 20.56
C SER A 88 -22.78 -36.70 19.80
N GLU A 89 -22.18 -35.71 20.46
CA GLU A 89 -21.13 -34.87 19.89
C GLU A 89 -19.85 -35.69 19.66
N SER A 90 -19.76 -36.29 18.46
CA SER A 90 -18.52 -36.86 17.95
C SER A 90 -17.49 -35.75 17.85
N SER A 91 -16.54 -35.74 18.78
CA SER A 91 -15.54 -34.68 18.92
C SER A 91 -14.51 -34.78 17.80
N GLU A 92 -14.82 -34.22 16.64
CA GLU A 92 -13.86 -34.11 15.55
C GLU A 92 -12.65 -33.30 16.01
N GLN A 93 -11.45 -33.87 15.84
CA GLN A 93 -10.21 -33.23 16.25
C GLN A 93 -9.90 -32.08 15.30
N VAL A 94 -10.37 -30.87 15.63
CA VAL A 94 -10.10 -29.67 14.85
C VAL A 94 -8.60 -29.38 14.81
N GLU A 95 -7.97 -29.70 13.68
CA GLU A 95 -6.59 -29.28 13.41
C GLU A 95 -6.53 -27.75 13.42
N GLN A 96 -5.72 -27.20 14.32
CA GLN A 96 -5.57 -25.75 14.51
C GLN A 96 -4.79 -25.16 13.33
N THR A 97 -5.50 -24.72 12.28
CA THR A 97 -4.88 -24.02 11.15
C THR A 97 -4.35 -22.65 11.57
N LEU A 98 -3.20 -22.26 11.00
CA LEU A 98 -2.60 -20.95 11.29
C LEU A 98 -3.45 -19.82 10.68
N TRP A 99 -4.10 -20.10 9.54
CA TRP A 99 -5.03 -19.25 8.81
C TRP A 99 -6.40 -19.90 8.62
N ASN A 100 -7.45 -19.09 8.59
CA ASN A 100 -8.84 -19.49 8.31
C ASN A 100 -9.68 -18.27 7.88
N ALA A 101 -10.97 -18.48 7.59
CA ALA A 101 -11.88 -17.42 7.14
C ALA A 101 -12.10 -16.31 8.19
N ASP A 102 -12.21 -16.65 9.47
CA ASP A 102 -12.40 -15.67 10.54
C ASP A 102 -11.21 -14.71 10.67
N LYS A 103 -9.98 -15.27 10.61
CA LYS A 103 -8.73 -14.51 10.59
C LYS A 103 -8.61 -13.64 9.34
N ALA A 104 -9.11 -14.10 8.19
CA ALA A 104 -9.17 -13.29 6.98
C ALA A 104 -10.13 -12.09 7.12
N ALA A 105 -11.32 -12.28 7.70
CA ALA A 105 -12.27 -11.21 7.97
C ALA A 105 -11.74 -10.19 9.01
N GLN A 106 -11.05 -10.66 10.07
CA GLN A 106 -10.36 -9.78 11.01
C GLN A 106 -9.26 -8.95 10.32
N LEU A 107 -8.49 -9.55 9.40
CA LEU A 107 -7.46 -8.85 8.64
C LEU A 107 -8.05 -7.81 7.69
N GLU A 108 -9.19 -8.08 7.06
CA GLU A 108 -9.89 -7.10 6.19
C GLU A 108 -10.37 -5.88 6.98
N ALA A 109 -10.98 -6.09 8.15
CA ALA A 109 -11.39 -5.02 9.06
C ALA A 109 -10.18 -4.21 9.59
N PHE A 110 -9.10 -4.90 9.95
CA PHE A 110 -7.84 -4.27 10.37
C PHE A 110 -7.22 -3.43 9.26
N MET A 111 -7.06 -3.97 8.04
CA MET A 111 -6.47 -3.26 6.91
C MET A 111 -7.31 -2.05 6.47
N THR A 112 -8.64 -2.14 6.56
CA THR A 112 -9.55 -1.02 6.33
C THR A 112 -9.29 0.12 7.33
N THR A 113 -9.19 -0.21 8.62
CA THR A 113 -8.97 0.77 9.71
C THR A 113 -7.56 1.37 9.65
N TRP A 114 -6.55 0.52 9.45
CA TRP A 114 -5.14 0.94 9.34
C TRP A 114 -4.90 1.82 8.11
N GLY A 115 -5.50 1.49 6.97
CA GLY A 115 -5.48 2.34 5.77
C GLY A 115 -6.02 3.75 6.06
N GLN A 116 -7.18 3.85 6.72
CA GLN A 116 -7.75 5.14 7.11
C GLN A 116 -6.81 5.95 8.03
N THR A 117 -6.16 5.31 9.01
CA THR A 117 -5.14 5.95 9.87
C THR A 117 -3.94 6.48 9.08
N MET A 118 -3.51 5.75 8.04
CA MET A 118 -2.42 6.15 7.15
C MET A 118 -2.83 7.17 6.07
N GLY A 119 -4.13 7.43 5.89
CA GLY A 119 -4.68 8.23 4.78
C GLY A 119 -4.65 7.50 3.42
N GLN A 120 -4.59 6.17 3.42
CA GLN A 120 -4.41 5.29 2.26
C GLN A 120 -5.59 4.32 2.11
N GLN A 121 -5.82 3.80 0.91
CA GLN A 121 -6.91 2.85 0.64
C GLN A 121 -6.35 1.51 0.16
N TYR A 122 -6.38 0.50 1.03
CA TYR A 122 -5.88 -0.84 0.73
C TYR A 122 -7.02 -1.74 0.24
N LYS A 123 -6.79 -2.39 -0.90
CA LYS A 123 -7.66 -3.41 -1.49
C LYS A 123 -7.04 -4.80 -1.32
N SER A 124 -7.88 -5.81 -1.12
CA SER A 124 -7.48 -7.22 -1.03
C SER A 124 -7.30 -7.86 -2.41
N TYR A 125 -6.35 -8.80 -2.51
CA TYR A 125 -5.98 -9.52 -3.73
C TYR A 125 -5.65 -10.99 -3.41
N THR A 126 -5.79 -11.86 -4.42
CA THR A 126 -5.69 -13.33 -4.27
C THR A 126 -4.80 -13.97 -5.33
N ASN A 127 -4.55 -15.28 -5.19
CA ASN A 127 -3.95 -16.11 -6.25
C ASN A 127 -4.67 -16.01 -7.61
N GLN A 128 -5.98 -15.73 -7.63
CA GLN A 128 -6.77 -15.56 -8.86
C GLN A 128 -6.93 -14.09 -9.29
N MET A 129 -6.91 -13.14 -8.36
CA MET A 129 -7.08 -11.70 -8.62
C MET A 129 -5.83 -10.93 -8.15
N SER A 130 -4.90 -10.67 -9.06
CA SER A 130 -3.65 -9.96 -8.76
C SER A 130 -3.72 -8.44 -8.93
N VAL A 131 -2.93 -7.72 -8.12
CA VAL A 131 -2.72 -6.27 -8.26
C VAL A 131 -1.77 -5.94 -9.41
N ASP A 132 -1.94 -4.77 -10.04
CA ASP A 132 -0.99 -4.20 -10.99
C ASP A 132 0.07 -3.31 -10.30
N LEU A 133 1.25 -3.87 -10.10
CA LEU A 133 2.43 -3.17 -9.61
C LEU A 133 3.34 -2.84 -10.80
N TYR A 134 3.08 -1.70 -11.46
CA TYR A 134 3.87 -1.22 -12.61
C TYR A 134 3.83 -2.15 -13.84
N GLY A 135 2.70 -2.81 -14.08
CA GLY A 135 2.52 -3.86 -15.09
C GLY A 135 2.79 -5.27 -14.58
N LEU A 136 3.46 -5.44 -13.44
CA LEU A 136 3.68 -6.73 -12.81
C LEU A 136 2.43 -7.18 -12.05
N LYS A 137 1.95 -8.41 -12.29
CA LYS A 137 0.77 -8.97 -11.62
C LYS A 137 1.18 -9.71 -10.35
N VAL A 138 0.88 -9.16 -9.17
CA VAL A 138 1.26 -9.75 -7.87
C VAL A 138 -0.01 -10.26 -7.16
N PRO A 139 -0.07 -11.50 -6.63
CA PRO A 139 1.02 -12.48 -6.50
C PRO A 139 1.28 -13.38 -7.72
N GLN A 140 0.48 -13.33 -8.80
CA GLN A 140 0.56 -14.32 -9.90
C GLN A 140 1.95 -14.47 -10.53
N ALA A 141 2.69 -13.40 -10.75
CA ALA A 141 4.06 -13.47 -11.30
C ALA A 141 5.03 -14.26 -10.40
N ILE A 142 4.79 -14.30 -9.08
CA ILE A 142 5.54 -15.16 -8.15
C ILE A 142 5.05 -16.61 -8.29
N LEU A 143 3.73 -16.82 -8.19
CA LEU A 143 3.11 -18.15 -8.17
C LEU A 143 3.27 -18.92 -9.49
N ASN A 144 3.36 -18.21 -10.62
CA ASN A 144 3.65 -18.76 -11.94
C ASN A 144 5.15 -19.01 -12.19
N GLY A 145 6.03 -18.55 -11.30
CA GLY A 145 7.49 -18.63 -11.46
C GLY A 145 8.09 -17.65 -12.48
N GLU A 146 7.32 -16.66 -12.94
CA GLU A 146 7.81 -15.59 -13.84
C GLU A 146 8.86 -14.71 -13.16
N TRP A 147 8.67 -14.46 -11.86
CA TRP A 147 9.56 -13.70 -10.98
C TRP A 147 9.84 -14.49 -9.70
N LYS A 148 11.08 -14.44 -9.22
CA LYS A 148 11.48 -15.12 -7.98
C LYS A 148 11.27 -14.18 -6.81
N MET A 149 10.58 -14.65 -5.77
CA MET A 149 10.47 -13.89 -4.53
C MET A 149 11.82 -13.89 -3.80
N ALA A 150 12.22 -12.74 -3.24
CA ALA A 150 13.43 -12.64 -2.42
C ALA A 150 13.17 -11.80 -1.16
N ILE A 151 13.39 -12.37 0.02
CA ILE A 151 13.20 -11.69 1.32
C ILE A 151 14.57 -11.18 1.79
N GLY A 152 14.70 -9.86 2.01
CA GLY A 152 15.97 -9.25 2.44
C GLY A 152 17.13 -9.47 1.46
N GLY A 153 16.83 -9.71 0.18
CA GLY A 153 17.81 -10.04 -0.87
C GLY A 153 18.09 -11.54 -1.04
N VAL A 154 17.60 -12.42 -0.16
CA VAL A 154 17.77 -13.87 -0.26
C VAL A 154 16.58 -14.47 -1.02
N PRO A 155 16.79 -15.22 -2.13
CA PRO A 155 15.71 -15.91 -2.84
C PRO A 155 14.99 -16.92 -1.95
N VAL A 156 13.67 -16.99 -2.09
CA VAL A 156 12.80 -17.92 -1.36
C VAL A 156 11.76 -18.51 -2.31
N SER A 157 11.34 -19.75 -2.04
CA SER A 157 10.13 -20.30 -2.63
C SER A 157 8.88 -19.72 -1.93
N ALA A 158 7.80 -19.55 -2.68
CA ALA A 158 6.54 -19.04 -2.13
C ALA A 158 5.34 -19.71 -2.80
N GLU A 159 4.30 -19.96 -2.02
CA GLU A 159 3.04 -20.56 -2.47
C GLU A 159 1.83 -19.80 -1.89
N TRP A 160 0.65 -20.04 -2.44
CA TRP A 160 -0.61 -19.60 -1.82
C TRP A 160 -1.11 -20.69 -0.87
N SER A 161 -1.49 -20.32 0.36
CA SER A 161 -2.00 -21.25 1.38
C SER A 161 -3.27 -20.73 2.02
N GLU A 162 -4.30 -21.58 2.08
CA GLU A 162 -5.56 -21.28 2.76
C GLU A 162 -5.51 -21.60 4.26
N SER A 163 -4.54 -22.44 4.69
CA SER A 163 -4.33 -22.86 6.09
C SER A 163 -3.19 -22.14 6.80
N GLY A 164 -2.38 -21.37 6.07
CA GLY A 164 -1.12 -20.79 6.56
C GLY A 164 0.02 -21.81 6.72
N THR A 165 -0.15 -23.04 6.22
CA THR A 165 0.84 -24.12 6.22
C THR A 165 1.11 -24.62 4.79
N GLY A 166 2.26 -25.24 4.55
CA GLY A 166 2.67 -25.65 3.20
C GLY A 166 4.09 -26.21 3.15
N GLN A 167 4.70 -26.20 1.97
CA GLN A 167 6.04 -26.75 1.69
C GLN A 167 7.06 -25.71 1.20
N ALA A 168 6.61 -24.52 0.82
CA ALA A 168 7.48 -23.41 0.44
C ALA A 168 8.15 -22.74 1.66
N ASP A 169 9.15 -21.90 1.41
CA ASP A 169 9.77 -21.07 2.45
C ASP A 169 8.81 -19.98 2.97
N TYR A 170 7.84 -19.57 2.14
CA TYR A 170 6.81 -18.57 2.49
C TYR A 170 5.41 -18.97 2.02
N GLN A 171 4.47 -19.09 2.96
CA GLN A 171 3.05 -19.30 2.70
C GLN A 171 2.33 -17.95 2.62
N ILE A 172 1.95 -17.50 1.42
CA ILE A 172 1.12 -16.30 1.23
C ILE A 172 -0.33 -16.64 1.57
N THR A 173 -0.96 -15.90 2.49
CA THR A 173 -2.36 -16.12 2.90
C THR A 173 -3.29 -14.96 2.56
N ALA A 174 -2.75 -13.74 2.40
CA ALA A 174 -3.47 -12.61 1.83
C ALA A 174 -2.50 -11.60 1.18
N VAL A 175 -2.97 -10.90 0.14
CA VAL A 175 -2.27 -9.75 -0.45
C VAL A 175 -3.13 -8.50 -0.26
N TYR A 176 -2.52 -7.39 0.14
CA TYR A 176 -3.16 -6.07 0.16
C TYR A 176 -2.30 -5.03 -0.55
N SER A 177 -2.93 -4.09 -1.24
CA SER A 177 -2.21 -3.01 -1.94
C SER A 177 -3.05 -1.75 -2.11
N ASP A 178 -2.38 -0.60 -2.05
CA ASP A 178 -2.88 0.74 -2.33
C ASP A 178 -2.66 1.16 -3.80
N ALA A 179 -2.17 0.27 -4.65
CA ALA A 179 -1.71 0.55 -6.01
C ALA A 179 -2.79 1.08 -6.96
N GLU A 180 -4.08 0.94 -6.63
CA GLU A 180 -5.18 1.53 -7.41
C GLU A 180 -5.43 3.01 -7.05
N THR A 181 -4.91 3.50 -5.91
CA THR A 181 -5.16 4.86 -5.41
C THR A 181 -3.91 5.70 -5.17
N GLU A 182 -2.77 5.12 -4.80
CA GLU A 182 -1.55 5.88 -4.52
C GLU A 182 -0.90 6.46 -5.81
N PRO A 183 -0.24 7.64 -5.71
CA PRO A 183 0.56 8.20 -6.80
C PRO A 183 1.59 7.21 -7.32
N TYR A 184 1.88 7.26 -8.63
CA TYR A 184 2.62 6.21 -9.34
C TYR A 184 3.84 5.65 -8.57
N LEU A 185 4.77 6.48 -8.10
CA LEU A 185 5.99 6.05 -7.39
C LEU A 185 5.83 5.80 -5.87
N LYS A 186 4.60 5.59 -5.37
CA LYS A 186 4.30 5.36 -3.94
C LYS A 186 3.52 4.07 -3.65
N LYS A 187 3.38 3.19 -4.64
CA LYS A 187 2.57 1.97 -4.53
C LYS A 187 3.24 0.92 -3.63
N HIS A 188 2.50 0.40 -2.66
CA HIS A 188 2.90 -0.69 -1.77
C HIS A 188 2.14 -1.96 -2.12
N VAL A 189 2.82 -3.11 -2.11
CA VAL A 189 2.15 -4.42 -2.04
C VAL A 189 2.62 -5.13 -0.78
N TYR A 190 1.66 -5.44 0.10
CA TYR A 190 1.87 -6.19 1.33
C TYR A 190 1.48 -7.66 1.13
N LEU A 191 2.36 -8.58 1.51
CA LEU A 191 2.07 -10.01 1.59
C LEU A 191 1.96 -10.41 3.07
N PHE A 192 0.77 -10.82 3.48
CA PHE A 192 0.50 -11.45 4.77
C PHE A 192 0.68 -12.96 4.60
N GLY A 193 1.33 -13.60 5.56
CA GLY A 193 1.69 -14.99 5.43
C GLY A 193 2.57 -15.53 6.53
N PHE A 194 3.17 -16.69 6.29
CA PHE A 194 3.99 -17.40 7.27
C PHE A 194 5.34 -17.78 6.69
N GLN A 195 6.38 -17.70 7.53
CA GLN A 195 7.71 -18.23 7.25
C GLN A 195 8.13 -19.08 8.45
N GLN A 196 8.43 -20.37 8.24
CA GLN A 196 8.74 -21.32 9.33
C GLN A 196 7.65 -21.32 10.43
N ASN A 197 6.38 -21.31 10.01
CA ASN A 197 5.19 -21.18 10.86
C ASN A 197 5.10 -19.90 11.73
N GLN A 198 6.01 -18.92 11.56
CA GLN A 198 5.92 -17.61 12.19
C GLN A 198 5.17 -16.63 11.26
N PRO A 199 4.18 -15.87 11.76
CA PRO A 199 3.49 -14.86 10.97
C PRO A 199 4.45 -13.75 10.54
N LYS A 200 4.28 -13.29 9.30
CA LYS A 200 5.05 -12.22 8.68
C LYS A 200 4.16 -11.30 7.86
N VAL A 201 4.54 -10.03 7.85
CA VAL A 201 4.00 -9.02 6.96
C VAL A 201 5.14 -8.44 6.15
N LEU A 202 5.23 -8.88 4.89
CA LEU A 202 6.25 -8.42 3.95
C LEU A 202 5.70 -7.26 3.12
N VAL A 203 6.59 -6.39 2.64
CA VAL A 203 6.25 -5.28 1.74
C VAL A 203 7.23 -5.19 0.58
N THR A 204 6.71 -4.85 -0.60
CA THR A 204 7.50 -4.35 -1.72
C THR A 204 6.94 -3.03 -2.26
N GLN A 205 7.83 -2.20 -2.80
CA GLN A 205 7.54 -0.99 -3.57
C GLN A 205 8.34 -0.99 -4.89
N GLN A 206 8.87 -2.16 -5.29
CA GLN A 206 9.80 -2.28 -6.42
C GLN A 206 9.15 -1.85 -7.73
N ASN A 207 9.78 -0.87 -8.39
CA ASN A 207 9.29 -0.20 -9.60
C ASN A 207 10.20 -0.41 -10.83
N GLN A 208 11.23 -1.26 -10.70
CA GLN A 208 12.19 -1.59 -11.75
C GLN A 208 12.53 -3.09 -11.70
N GLY A 209 12.88 -3.64 -12.87
CA GLY A 209 13.46 -4.98 -12.96
C GLY A 209 14.94 -5.02 -12.57
N ASN A 210 15.47 -6.24 -12.49
CA ASN A 210 16.87 -6.53 -12.19
C ASN A 210 17.31 -7.77 -13.00
N PRO A 211 18.62 -8.02 -13.19
CA PRO A 211 19.11 -9.10 -14.05
C PRO A 211 18.64 -10.52 -13.67
N ASP A 212 18.27 -10.72 -12.41
CA ASP A 212 17.91 -12.03 -11.85
C ASP A 212 16.40 -12.32 -11.85
N ASN A 213 15.57 -11.34 -12.30
CA ASN A 213 14.11 -11.32 -12.20
C ASN A 213 13.58 -11.56 -10.77
N TYR A 214 14.22 -10.94 -9.78
CA TYR A 214 13.78 -11.01 -8.38
C TYR A 214 12.75 -9.93 -8.07
N LEU A 215 11.66 -10.31 -7.39
CA LEU A 215 10.77 -9.37 -6.72
C LEU A 215 11.17 -9.31 -5.24
N TYR A 216 11.85 -8.23 -4.86
CA TYR A 216 12.40 -8.03 -3.54
C TYR A 216 11.33 -7.57 -2.55
N PHE A 217 11.24 -8.30 -1.44
CA PHE A 217 10.42 -7.98 -0.28
C PHE A 217 11.31 -7.76 0.94
N ASN A 218 10.83 -6.92 1.86
CA ASN A 218 11.37 -6.81 3.21
C ASN A 218 10.23 -6.99 4.22
N GLU A 219 10.53 -7.44 5.43
CA GLU A 219 9.56 -7.38 6.53
C GLU A 219 9.24 -5.92 6.84
N THR A 220 7.96 -5.60 7.02
CA THR A 220 7.52 -4.21 7.13
C THR A 220 8.12 -3.50 8.35
N ALA A 221 8.61 -2.28 8.14
CA ALA A 221 9.06 -1.41 9.22
C ALA A 221 7.90 -0.94 10.12
N ASN A 222 6.66 -0.93 9.60
CA ASN A 222 5.49 -0.52 10.36
C ASN A 222 5.16 -1.57 11.45
N ASN A 223 5.21 -1.14 12.72
CA ASN A 223 4.97 -2.02 13.86
C ASN A 223 3.50 -2.32 14.11
N GLU A 224 2.57 -1.46 13.69
CA GLU A 224 1.13 -1.67 13.81
C GLU A 224 0.69 -2.82 12.90
N LEU A 225 1.17 -2.88 11.66
CA LEU A 225 0.91 -4.01 10.74
C LEU A 225 1.37 -5.35 11.33
N LYS A 226 2.61 -5.41 11.86
CA LYS A 226 3.15 -6.64 12.47
C LYS A 226 2.36 -7.04 13.71
N ASN A 227 2.10 -6.08 14.61
CA ASN A 227 1.40 -6.36 15.86
C ASN A 227 -0.07 -6.72 15.62
N GLY A 228 -0.75 -6.05 14.69
CA GLY A 228 -2.12 -6.35 14.29
C GLY A 228 -2.25 -7.74 13.66
N PHE A 229 -1.36 -8.10 12.73
CA PHE A 229 -1.36 -9.45 12.17
C PHE A 229 -1.03 -10.52 13.22
N ASN A 230 -0.03 -10.30 14.08
CA ASN A 230 0.27 -11.19 15.20
C ASN A 230 -0.95 -11.37 16.13
N GLN A 231 -1.68 -10.30 16.44
CA GLN A 231 -2.90 -10.34 17.26
C GLN A 231 -4.04 -11.13 16.59
N ILE A 232 -4.14 -11.10 15.26
CA ILE A 232 -5.12 -11.89 14.50
C ILE A 232 -4.74 -13.38 14.46
N ILE A 233 -3.44 -13.71 14.47
CA ILE A 233 -2.97 -15.10 14.44
C ILE A 233 -3.03 -15.78 15.82
N TYR A 234 -2.75 -15.04 16.89
CA TYR A 234 -2.56 -15.56 18.25
C TYR A 234 -3.60 -15.12 19.31
N GLY A 235 -4.58 -14.30 18.93
CA GLY A 235 -5.59 -13.72 19.83
C GLY A 235 -6.96 -14.37 19.80
#